data_AF-H5XKI7-F1
#
_entry.id   AF-H5XKI7-F1
#
_cell.length_a   1.000
_cell.length_b   1.000
_cell.length_c   1.000
_cell.angle_alpha   90.00
_cell.angle_beta   90.00
_cell.angle_gamma   90.00
#
_symmetry.space_group_name_H-M   'P 1'
#
loop_
_entity.id
_entity.type
_entity.pdbx_description
1 polymer ?
#
loop_
_entity_poly.entity_id
_entity_poly.type
_entity_poly.pdbx_seq_one_letter_code
_entity_poly.pdbx_strand_id
1 'polypeptide(L)'
;MDGTPHRGFWVEEGTYDHYARSIDPTGDDVRKASDRHVSPHIELGGDGFSAMGAEAGFSGAYAARMRGVQERLSKLGGNWQAMADAARRTSANYEVVESEQQSTIQRLGKELG
;
A
#
# COMPACT_ATOMS: atom_id res chain seq x y z
N MET A 1 11.54 27.55 14.39
CA MET A 1 10.07 27.48 14.34
C MET A 1 9.54 28.89 14.54
N ASP A 2 8.96 29.51 13.50
CA ASP A 2 8.73 30.97 13.44
C ASP A 2 7.27 31.41 13.70
N GLY A 3 6.62 30.79 14.71
CA GLY A 3 5.46 31.36 15.41
C GLY A 3 4.21 31.77 14.63
N THR A 4 4.12 31.50 13.33
CA THR A 4 3.00 31.97 12.50
C THR A 4 1.82 30.99 12.64
N PRO A 5 0.60 31.45 12.95
CA PRO A 5 -0.57 30.58 13.02
C PRO A 5 -0.93 30.09 11.61
N HIS A 6 -0.53 28.87 11.26
CA HIS A 6 -0.87 28.26 9.99
C HIS A 6 -2.38 27.95 9.96
N ARG A 7 -3.18 28.85 9.36
CA ARG A 7 -4.59 28.58 9.04
C ARG A 7 -4.68 27.67 7.82
N GLY A 8 -4.32 26.40 7.97
CA GLY A 8 -4.38 25.38 6.92
C GLY A 8 -3.82 24.03 7.38
N PHE A 9 -4.09 22.97 6.61
CA PHE A 9 -3.41 21.68 6.78
C PHE A 9 -1.92 21.88 6.49
N TRP A 10 -1.11 21.96 7.54
CA TRP A 10 0.35 22.02 7.44
C TRP A 10 0.90 20.61 7.60
N VAL A 11 1.65 20.15 6.60
CA VAL A 11 2.35 18.86 6.64
C VAL A 11 3.84 19.15 6.51
N GLU A 12 4.65 18.55 7.37
CA GLU A 12 6.11 18.65 7.26
C GLU A 12 6.59 18.11 5.92
N GLU A 13 7.48 18.84 5.26
CA GLU A 13 8.11 18.46 4.00
C GLU A 13 8.66 17.01 4.09
N GLY A 14 8.30 16.18 3.11
CA GLY A 14 8.73 14.78 3.06
C GLY A 14 7.97 13.80 3.96
N THR A 15 6.96 14.23 4.74
CA THR A 15 6.18 13.31 5.60
C THR A 15 5.47 12.22 4.79
N TYR A 16 4.86 12.59 3.67
CA TYR A 16 4.16 11.63 2.81
C TYR A 16 5.12 10.67 2.11
N ASP A 17 6.28 11.16 1.70
CA ASP A 17 7.34 10.33 1.10
C ASP A 17 7.96 9.37 2.12
N HIS A 18 8.21 9.84 3.34
CA HIS A 18 8.67 9.00 4.44
C HIS A 18 7.63 7.92 4.77
N TYR A 19 6.35 8.31 4.85
CA TYR A 19 5.25 7.37 5.05
C TYR A 19 5.19 6.33 3.93
N ALA A 20 5.24 6.74 2.66
CA ALA A 20 5.25 5.83 1.52
C ALA A 20 6.42 4.83 1.59
N ARG A 21 7.64 5.32 1.85
CA ARG A 21 8.84 4.46 2.01
C ARG A 21 8.73 3.50 3.18
N SER A 22 8.05 3.89 4.26
CA SER A 22 7.87 3.03 5.43
C SER A 22 6.88 1.89 5.20
N ILE A 23 5.89 2.08 4.33
CA ILE A 23 4.84 1.08 4.08
C ILE A 23 5.08 0.20 2.85
N ASP A 24 5.91 0.64 1.88
CA ASP A 24 6.30 -0.17 0.72
C ASP A 24 6.79 -1.59 1.10
N PRO A 25 7.70 -1.76 2.09
CA PRO A 25 8.20 -3.07 2.47
C PRO A 25 7.07 -4.00 2.98
N THR A 26 6.05 -3.42 3.62
CA THR A 26 4.93 -4.19 4.18
C THR A 26 4.09 -4.84 3.07
N GLY A 27 3.85 -4.12 1.96
CA GLY A 27 3.14 -4.67 0.81
C GLY A 27 3.90 -5.84 0.16
N ASP A 28 5.21 -5.69 0.01
CA ASP A 28 6.09 -6.73 -0.52
C ASP A 28 6.22 -7.94 0.41
N ASP A 29 6.31 -7.70 1.73
CA ASP A 29 6.39 -8.77 2.72
C ASP A 29 5.11 -9.60 2.76
N VAL A 30 3.93 -8.97 2.64
CA VAL A 30 2.64 -9.68 2.53
C VAL A 30 2.60 -10.55 1.27
N ARG A 31 3.11 -10.05 0.14
CA ARG A 31 3.17 -10.80 -1.13
C ARG A 31 4.13 -11.99 -1.00
N LYS A 32 5.35 -11.77 -0.52
CA LYS A 32 6.36 -12.82 -0.29
C LYS A 32 5.89 -13.85 0.72
N ALA A 33 5.19 -13.45 1.78
CA ALA A 33 4.62 -14.38 2.76
C ALA A 33 3.52 -15.24 2.14
N SER A 34 2.68 -14.68 1.28
CA SER A 34 1.69 -15.45 0.50
C SER A 34 2.38 -16.49 -0.38
N ASP A 35 3.41 -16.08 -1.13
CA ASP A 35 4.14 -16.97 -2.03
C ASP A 35 4.88 -18.08 -1.28
N ARG A 36 5.48 -17.76 -0.12
CA ARG A 36 6.28 -18.70 0.65
C ARG A 36 5.45 -19.67 1.48
N HIS A 37 4.33 -19.22 2.03
CA HIS A 37 3.59 -19.96 3.06
C HIS A 37 2.21 -20.41 2.63
N VAL A 38 1.62 -19.83 1.59
CA VAL A 38 0.27 -20.19 1.14
C VAL A 38 0.31 -20.96 -0.16
N SER A 39 1.04 -20.46 -1.17
CA SER A 39 1.15 -21.10 -2.48
C SER A 39 1.55 -22.59 -2.45
N PRO A 40 2.50 -23.04 -1.61
CA PRO A 40 2.87 -24.47 -1.53
C PRO A 40 1.78 -25.39 -0.98
N HIS A 41 0.73 -24.84 -0.39
CA HIS A 41 -0.36 -25.59 0.25
C HIS A 41 -1.67 -25.52 -0.53
N ILE A 42 -1.68 -24.93 -1.73
CA ILE A 42 -2.89 -24.82 -2.55
C ILE A 42 -3.23 -26.16 -3.22
N GLU A 43 -2.20 -26.92 -3.58
CA GLU A 43 -2.36 -28.23 -4.22
C GLU A 43 -1.95 -29.31 -3.21
N LEU A 44 -2.94 -29.93 -2.57
CA LEU A 44 -2.76 -31.21 -1.88
C LEU A 44 -2.59 -32.32 -2.93
N GLY A 45 -1.42 -32.36 -3.57
CA GLY A 45 -1.08 -33.33 -4.61
C GLY A 45 -0.20 -34.49 -4.14
N GLY A 46 0.00 -34.67 -2.83
CA GLY A 46 0.79 -35.77 -2.28
C GLY A 46 0.01 -37.08 -2.21
N ASP A 47 0.57 -38.17 -2.75
CA ASP A 47 -0.04 -39.49 -2.96
C ASP A 47 -0.83 -40.07 -1.76
N GLY A 48 -0.53 -39.66 -0.53
CA GLY A 48 -1.20 -40.14 0.69
C GLY A 48 -2.53 -39.43 1.03
N PHE A 49 -2.75 -38.19 0.58
CA PHE A 49 -3.94 -37.39 0.93
C PHE A 49 -5.00 -37.37 -0.17
N SER A 50 -4.59 -37.59 -1.42
CA SER A 50 -5.47 -37.53 -2.60
C SER A 50 -6.47 -38.68 -2.70
N ALA A 51 -6.17 -39.88 -2.22
CA ALA A 51 -7.08 -41.02 -2.36
C ALA A 51 -8.27 -40.95 -1.36
N MET A 52 -7.99 -40.89 -0.05
CA MET A 52 -9.05 -40.80 0.98
C MET A 52 -9.63 -39.39 1.13
N GLY A 53 -8.83 -38.35 0.92
CA GLY A 53 -9.27 -36.96 1.06
C GLY A 53 -10.16 -36.47 -0.09
N ALA A 54 -10.03 -37.06 -1.29
CA ALA A 54 -10.92 -36.80 -2.41
C ALA A 54 -12.29 -37.46 -2.23
N GLU A 55 -12.34 -38.69 -1.71
CA GLU A 55 -13.62 -39.37 -1.41
C GLU A 55 -14.43 -38.65 -0.32
N ALA A 56 -13.78 -37.97 0.63
CA ALA A 56 -14.44 -37.20 1.68
C ALA A 56 -14.73 -35.72 1.29
N GLY A 57 -14.33 -35.25 0.10
CA GLY A 57 -14.47 -33.86 -0.34
C GLY A 57 -13.58 -32.84 0.39
N PHE A 58 -12.79 -33.29 1.36
CA PHE A 58 -11.93 -32.45 2.19
C PHE A 58 -10.79 -31.81 1.40
N SER A 59 -10.16 -32.54 0.48
CA SER A 59 -9.06 -32.01 -0.34
C SER A 59 -9.52 -30.83 -1.20
N GLY A 60 -10.73 -30.91 -1.77
CA GLY A 60 -11.34 -29.82 -2.53
C GLY A 60 -11.70 -28.61 -1.66
N ALA A 61 -12.31 -28.84 -0.49
CA ALA A 61 -12.66 -27.75 0.45
C ALA A 61 -11.41 -27.03 0.98
N TYR A 62 -10.34 -27.78 1.28
CA TYR A 62 -9.07 -27.24 1.71
C TYR A 62 -8.39 -26.40 0.60
N ALA A 63 -8.31 -26.94 -0.62
CA ALA A 63 -7.75 -26.22 -1.76
C ALA A 63 -8.52 -24.91 -2.04
N ALA A 64 -9.86 -24.95 -2.00
CA ALA A 64 -10.70 -23.76 -2.16
C ALA A 64 -10.45 -22.73 -1.05
N ARG A 65 -10.31 -23.19 0.20
CA ARG A 65 -10.00 -22.32 1.34
C ARG A 65 -8.64 -21.65 1.17
N MET A 66 -7.62 -22.39 0.76
CA MET A 66 -6.25 -21.86 0.55
C MET A 66 -6.20 -20.87 -0.61
N ARG A 67 -6.90 -21.12 -1.72
CA ARG A 67 -7.08 -20.13 -2.81
C ARG A 67 -7.74 -18.84 -2.30
N GLY A 68 -8.79 -18.96 -1.49
CA GLY A 68 -9.45 -17.79 -0.91
C GLY A 68 -8.55 -17.01 0.08
N VAL A 69 -7.60 -17.67 0.74
CA VAL A 69 -6.57 -17.00 1.56
C VAL A 69 -5.57 -16.27 0.65
N GLN A 70 -5.09 -16.93 -0.41
CA GLN A 70 -4.18 -16.33 -1.38
C GLN A 70 -4.78 -15.06 -2.01
N GLU A 71 -6.04 -15.10 -2.46
CA GLU A 71 -6.73 -13.94 -3.02
C GLU A 71 -6.80 -12.76 -2.05
N ARG A 72 -7.09 -13.04 -0.77
CA ARG A 72 -7.14 -12.01 0.28
C ARG A 72 -5.77 -11.39 0.54
N LEU A 73 -4.71 -12.20 0.56
CA LEU A 73 -3.34 -11.71 0.75
C LEU A 73 -2.87 -10.89 -0.46
N SER A 74 -3.17 -11.32 -1.68
CA SER A 74 -2.90 -10.55 -2.90
C SER A 74 -3.61 -9.20 -2.88
N LYS A 75 -4.90 -9.18 -2.49
CA LYS A 75 -5.66 -7.93 -2.35
C LYS A 75 -5.09 -7.03 -1.26
N LEU A 76 -4.69 -7.60 -0.12
CA LEU A 76 -4.07 -6.86 0.97
C LEU A 76 -2.75 -6.22 0.51
N GLY A 77 -1.86 -6.98 -0.12
CA GLY A 77 -0.60 -6.46 -0.67
C GLY A 77 -0.84 -5.34 -1.71
N GLY A 78 -1.84 -5.49 -2.58
CA GLY A 78 -2.25 -4.44 -3.52
C GLY A 78 -2.76 -3.16 -2.84
N ASN A 79 -3.54 -3.29 -1.76
CA ASN A 79 -4.03 -2.13 -1.01
C ASN A 79 -2.89 -1.35 -0.33
N TRP A 80 -1.86 -2.04 0.20
CA TRP A 80 -0.67 -1.39 0.76
C TRP A 80 0.08 -0.57 -0.28
N GLN A 81 0.26 -1.13 -1.48
CA GLN A 81 0.88 -0.43 -2.60
C GLN A 81 0.06 0.79 -3.05
N ALA A 82 -1.27 0.64 -3.16
CA ALA A 82 -2.15 1.75 -3.49
C ALA A 82 -2.10 2.90 -2.46
N MET A 83 -1.91 2.57 -1.18
CA MET A 83 -1.74 3.56 -0.12
C MET A 83 -0.41 4.31 -0.23
N ALA A 84 0.68 3.64 -0.59
CA ALA A 84 1.97 4.28 -0.86
C ALA A 84 1.88 5.23 -2.05
N ASP A 85 1.22 4.80 -3.13
CA ASP A 85 0.99 5.64 -4.31
C ASP A 85 0.12 6.86 -4.00
N ALA A 86 -0.92 6.69 -3.17
CA ALA A 86 -1.76 7.79 -2.71
C ALA A 86 -0.94 8.81 -1.93
N ALA A 87 -0.08 8.36 -1.00
CA ALA A 87 0.79 9.24 -0.23
C ALA A 87 1.75 10.05 -1.14
N ARG A 88 2.42 9.41 -2.10
CA ARG A 88 3.30 10.09 -3.08
C ARG A 88 2.55 11.13 -3.91
N ARG A 89 1.34 10.80 -4.39
CA ARG A 89 0.48 11.76 -5.12
C ARG A 89 0.09 12.94 -4.26
N THR A 90 -0.23 12.70 -2.98
CA THR A 90 -0.52 13.78 -2.04
C THR A 90 0.70 14.67 -1.84
N SER A 91 1.90 14.10 -1.69
CA SER A 91 3.16 14.88 -1.60
C SER A 91 3.35 15.80 -2.80
N ALA A 92 3.26 15.25 -4.02
CA ALA A 92 3.41 16.01 -5.25
C ALA A 92 2.37 17.14 -5.39
N ASN A 93 1.12 16.90 -4.96
CA ASN A 93 0.09 17.94 -4.97
C ASN A 93 0.41 19.09 -4.01
N TYR A 94 0.97 18.80 -2.83
CA TYR A 94 1.39 19.84 -1.89
C TYR A 94 2.53 20.69 -2.47
N GLU A 95 3.54 20.07 -3.06
CA GLU A 95 4.66 20.78 -3.70
C GLU A 95 4.17 21.75 -4.79
N VAL A 96 3.21 21.31 -5.62
CA VAL A 96 2.61 22.16 -6.66
C VAL A 96 1.89 23.36 -6.04
N VAL A 97 1.01 23.15 -5.06
CA VAL A 97 0.24 24.23 -4.41
C VAL A 97 1.16 25.23 -3.73
N GLU A 98 2.21 24.76 -3.05
CA GLU A 98 3.18 25.63 -2.39
C GLU A 98 3.96 26.46 -3.41
N SER A 99 4.37 25.87 -4.53
CA SER A 99 5.04 26.59 -5.63
C SER A 99 4.14 27.69 -6.24
N GLU A 100 2.84 27.42 -6.39
CA GLU A 100 1.86 28.37 -6.93
C GLU A 100 1.63 29.53 -5.96
N GLN A 101 1.53 29.26 -4.66
CA GLN A 101 1.43 30.29 -3.62
C GLN A 101 2.69 31.16 -3.57
N GLN A 102 3.87 30.55 -3.57
CA GLN A 102 5.16 31.24 -3.56
C GLN A 102 5.27 32.19 -4.77
N SER A 103 4.92 31.71 -5.97
CA SER A 103 4.96 32.53 -7.20
C SER A 103 3.96 33.69 -7.16
N THR A 104 2.78 33.47 -6.58
CA THR A 104 1.75 34.49 -6.43
C THR A 104 2.17 35.56 -5.43
N ILE A 105 2.74 35.17 -4.28
CA ILE A 105 3.28 36.10 -3.29
C ILE A 105 4.42 36.94 -3.89
N GLN A 106 5.36 36.30 -4.62
CA GLN A 106 6.46 37.02 -5.27
C GLN A 106 5.98 38.05 -6.30
N ARG A 107 4.93 37.71 -7.07
CA ARG A 107 4.32 38.63 -8.03
C ARG A 107 3.63 39.79 -7.34
N LEU A 108 2.78 39.53 -6.34
CA LEU A 108 2.13 40.57 -5.55
C LEU A 108 3.15 41.50 -4.88
N GLY A 109 4.24 40.95 -4.35
CA GLY A 109 5.33 41.73 -3.76
C GLY A 109 6.07 42.65 -4.75
N LYS A 110 6.11 42.28 -6.04
CA LYS A 110 6.68 43.13 -7.11
C LYS A 110 5.70 44.18 -7.62
N GLU A 111 4.40 43.91 -7.57
CA GLU A 111 3.36 44.83 -8.05
C GLU A 111 3.00 45.90 -7.01
N LEU A 112 3.25 45.63 -5.72
CA LEU A 112 2.93 46.52 -4.59
C LEU A 112 4.14 47.31 -4.05
N GLY A 113 5.37 47.00 -4.50
CA GLY A 113 6.61 47.69 -4.13
C GLY A 113 7.11 48.60 -5.24
#